data_AF-A0A1F6PGP0-F1
#
_entry.id   AF-A0A1F6PGP0-F1
#
_cell.length_a   1.000
_cell.length_b   1.000
_cell.length_c   1.000
_cell.angle_alpha   90.00
_cell.angle_beta   90.00
_cell.angle_gamma   90.00
#
_symmetry.space_group_name_H-M   'P 1'
#
loop_
_entity.id
_entity.type
_entity.pdbx_description
1 polymer ?
#
loop_
_entity_poly.entity_id
_entity_poly.type
_entity_poly.pdbx_seq_one_letter_code
_entity_poly.pdbx_strand_id
1 'polypeptide(L)'
;MLSIQNVNFINNSLIQKKNLEEKQPKLSFKGGLTLTSPQLESKIREALSEAGSGNNPVLKNVKTDFVGRVVKKVIELKQGVTAGITARSGAGKTTLIEDAAKATLGIDREIKIIPNNPFITIVKGDNWYKDVSRQVKQAGSFEAFLKTGYNFDIPEAIDSKGIVETMIKLAKGESVMGPEYIFGTCENIPERIPLNPAKLNVADSIISLHQKVNPPQNPIMDFGMYVDVSKDELLRRFMRRATSVRGNTPEEAKILFENAEREAAKHLNPGIGDLVINGELPRELIANKLSKIFKAITGKRD
;
A
#
# COMPACT_ATOMS: atom_id res chain seq x y z
N MET A 1 -18.50 -62.44 -20.64
CA MET A 1 -17.51 -62.42 -19.54
C MET A 1 -16.37 -61.52 -19.97
N LEU A 2 -16.03 -60.54 -19.11
CA LEU A 2 -15.06 -59.42 -19.22
C LEU A 2 -15.82 -58.11 -18.98
N SER A 3 -15.50 -57.25 -18.03
CA SER A 3 -14.78 -57.34 -16.75
C SER A 3 -15.14 -56.05 -16.00
N ILE A 4 -15.43 -56.18 -14.72
CA ILE A 4 -15.75 -55.09 -13.80
C ILE A 4 -14.53 -54.18 -13.64
N GLN A 5 -14.44 -53.07 -14.37
CA GLN A 5 -13.37 -52.06 -14.15
C GLN A 5 -13.79 -50.58 -14.27
N ASN A 6 -15.07 -50.24 -14.44
CA ASN A 6 -15.49 -48.84 -14.64
C ASN A 6 -16.34 -48.21 -13.52
N VAL A 7 -16.20 -48.66 -12.26
CA VAL A 7 -16.93 -48.05 -11.12
C VAL A 7 -16.02 -47.37 -10.08
N ASN A 8 -14.69 -47.44 -10.22
CA ASN A 8 -13.75 -46.90 -9.21
C ASN A 8 -13.11 -45.53 -9.53
N PHE A 9 -13.51 -44.85 -10.61
CA PHE A 9 -12.92 -43.54 -10.95
C PHE A 9 -13.70 -42.31 -10.46
N ILE A 10 -14.94 -42.47 -9.98
CA ILE A 10 -15.80 -41.34 -9.57
C ILE A 10 -15.80 -41.12 -8.04
N ASN A 11 -15.38 -42.10 -7.24
CA ASN A 11 -15.40 -41.98 -5.76
C ASN A 11 -14.09 -41.48 -5.12
N ASN A 12 -12.98 -41.40 -5.85
CA ASN A 12 -11.72 -40.89 -5.29
C ASN A 12 -11.55 -39.36 -5.36
N SER A 13 -12.38 -38.64 -6.14
CA SER A 13 -12.33 -37.17 -6.24
C SER A 13 -13.15 -36.46 -5.16
N LEU A 14 -14.11 -37.16 -4.54
CA LEU A 14 -14.93 -36.65 -3.43
C LEU A 14 -14.31 -36.92 -2.05
N ILE A 15 -13.47 -37.95 -1.93
CA ILE A 15 -12.81 -38.33 -0.67
C ILE A 15 -11.50 -37.54 -0.45
N GLN A 16 -10.85 -37.02 -1.49
CA GLN A 16 -9.74 -36.07 -1.35
C GLN A 16 -10.18 -34.62 -1.08
N LYS A 17 -11.47 -34.30 -1.21
CA LYS A 17 -12.01 -32.96 -0.88
C LYS A 17 -12.38 -32.75 0.59
N LYS A 18 -12.13 -33.73 1.47
CA LYS A 18 -12.54 -33.67 2.89
C LYS A 18 -11.42 -33.62 3.92
N ASN A 19 -10.15 -33.50 3.52
CA ASN A 19 -9.01 -33.39 4.45
C ASN A 19 -7.97 -32.33 4.04
N LEU A 20 -8.41 -31.29 3.34
CA LEU A 20 -7.70 -30.01 3.27
C LEU A 20 -8.54 -28.96 3.98
N GLU A 21 -8.84 -29.20 5.26
CA GLU A 21 -8.69 -28.08 6.19
C GLU A 21 -7.21 -27.73 6.12
N GLU A 22 -6.84 -26.86 5.17
CA GLU A 22 -5.67 -26.02 5.36
C GLU A 22 -5.80 -25.51 6.78
N LYS A 23 -4.92 -25.98 7.67
CA LYS A 23 -4.73 -25.35 8.96
C LYS A 23 -4.34 -23.92 8.63
N GLN A 24 -5.34 -23.04 8.51
CA GLN A 24 -5.13 -21.62 8.35
C GLN A 24 -4.14 -21.26 9.45
N PRO A 25 -2.96 -20.72 9.12
CA PRO A 25 -2.03 -20.30 10.14
C PRO A 25 -2.80 -19.37 11.08
N LYS A 26 -3.07 -19.84 12.30
CA LYS A 26 -3.77 -19.03 13.30
C LYS A 26 -2.81 -17.94 13.67
N LEU A 27 -3.11 -16.74 13.19
CA LEU A 27 -2.46 -15.52 13.60
C LEU A 27 -2.70 -15.32 15.11
N SER A 28 -1.81 -15.85 15.95
CA SER A 28 -1.75 -15.42 17.34
C SER A 28 -0.85 -14.21 17.37
N PHE A 29 -1.42 -13.01 17.24
CA PHE A 29 -0.71 -11.82 17.72
C PHE A 29 -0.48 -12.03 19.23
N LYS A 30 0.72 -12.49 19.63
CA LYS A 30 1.12 -12.47 21.04
C LYS A 30 1.01 -11.00 21.48
N GLY A 31 0.10 -10.71 22.42
CA GLY A 31 -0.28 -9.33 22.79
C GLY A 31 -1.45 -8.74 21.96
N GLY A 32 -2.44 -9.58 21.60
CA GLY A 32 -3.68 -9.14 20.95
C GLY A 32 -4.38 -8.01 21.72
N LEU A 33 -5.03 -7.10 21.00
CA LEU A 33 -5.91 -6.13 21.65
C LEU A 33 -6.99 -6.88 22.45
N THR A 34 -7.03 -6.69 23.76
CA THR A 34 -8.16 -7.07 24.63
C THR A 34 -9.28 -6.04 24.54
N LEU A 35 -9.50 -5.45 23.37
CA LEU A 35 -10.60 -4.51 23.16
C LEU A 35 -11.82 -5.24 22.64
N THR A 36 -12.99 -4.86 23.13
CA THR A 36 -14.27 -5.20 22.51
C THR A 36 -14.48 -4.39 21.23
N SER A 37 -15.39 -4.83 20.36
CA SER A 37 -15.75 -4.06 19.14
C SER A 37 -16.12 -2.60 19.45
N PRO A 38 -16.98 -2.30 20.45
CA PRO A 38 -17.28 -0.90 20.81
C PRO A 38 -16.07 -0.09 21.28
N GLN A 39 -15.14 -0.71 22.01
CA GLN A 39 -13.93 -0.02 22.48
C GLN A 39 -12.98 0.31 21.34
N LEU A 40 -12.78 -0.61 20.40
CA LEU A 40 -11.96 -0.37 19.22
C LEU A 40 -12.60 0.70 18.31
N GLU A 41 -13.91 0.58 18.08
CA GLU A 41 -14.69 1.57 17.31
C GLU A 41 -14.55 2.97 17.91
N SER A 42 -14.76 3.10 19.23
CA SER A 42 -14.65 4.38 19.92
C SER A 42 -13.26 5.01 19.74
N LYS A 43 -12.18 4.24 19.92
CA LYS A 43 -10.80 4.74 19.73
C LYS A 43 -10.52 5.19 18.30
N ILE A 44 -10.98 4.43 17.30
CA ILE A 44 -10.79 4.80 15.90
C ILE A 44 -11.57 6.08 15.61
N ARG A 45 -12.83 6.18 16.06
CA ARG A 45 -13.67 7.37 15.85
C ARG A 45 -13.10 8.62 16.51
N GLU A 46 -12.53 8.49 17.71
CA GLU A 46 -11.86 9.59 18.40
C GLU A 46 -10.67 10.12 17.57
N ALA A 47 -9.78 9.23 17.13
CA ALA A 47 -8.64 9.60 16.30
C ALA A 47 -9.05 10.21 14.95
N LEU A 48 -10.10 9.69 14.31
CA LEU A 48 -10.66 10.25 13.08
C LEU A 48 -11.26 11.64 13.31
N SER A 49 -12.03 11.81 14.39
CA SER A 49 -12.62 13.10 14.75
C SER A 49 -11.52 14.14 14.98
N GLU A 50 -10.48 13.79 15.72
CA GLU A 50 -9.34 14.67 15.97
C GLU A 50 -8.60 15.07 14.68
N ALA A 51 -8.50 14.16 13.71
CA ALA A 51 -7.87 14.43 12.42
C ALA A 51 -8.78 15.20 11.44
N GLY A 52 -10.10 15.07 11.58
CA GLY A 52 -11.12 15.75 10.77
C GLY A 52 -11.63 17.08 11.34
N SER A 53 -11.13 17.50 12.50
CA SER A 53 -11.56 18.74 13.19
C SER A 53 -10.68 19.94 12.85
N GLY A 54 -11.22 21.14 13.06
CA GLY A 54 -10.54 22.43 12.89
C GLY A 54 -10.72 23.05 11.49
N ASN A 55 -10.19 24.26 11.32
CA ASN A 55 -10.36 25.04 10.07
C ASN A 55 -9.65 24.40 8.86
N ASN A 56 -8.58 23.64 9.11
CA ASN A 56 -7.78 22.97 8.10
C ASN A 56 -7.53 21.52 8.54
N PRO A 57 -8.52 20.63 8.35
CA PRO A 57 -8.42 19.26 8.85
C PRO A 57 -7.41 18.43 8.06
N VAL A 58 -6.74 17.50 8.75
CA VAL A 58 -5.86 16.50 8.11
C VAL A 58 -6.68 15.52 7.29
N LEU A 59 -7.87 15.13 7.76
CA LEU A 59 -8.81 14.33 6.99
C LEU A 59 -9.88 15.23 6.38
N LYS A 60 -9.88 15.31 5.05
CA LYS A 60 -10.92 16.02 4.28
C LYS A 60 -12.21 15.19 4.17
N ASN A 61 -12.08 13.87 4.16
CA ASN A 61 -13.20 12.95 4.05
C ASN A 61 -12.86 11.59 4.67
N VAL A 62 -13.89 10.93 5.22
CA VAL A 62 -13.83 9.57 5.76
C VAL A 62 -15.07 8.82 5.28
N LYS A 63 -14.90 7.69 4.59
CA LYS A 63 -16.05 6.84 4.22
C LYS A 63 -16.74 6.29 5.47
N THR A 64 -18.06 6.28 5.44
CA THR A 64 -18.91 5.96 6.60
C THR A 64 -18.73 4.53 7.12
N ASP A 65 -18.43 3.59 6.22
CA ASP A 65 -18.26 2.17 6.52
C ASP A 65 -16.82 1.78 6.95
N PHE A 66 -15.87 2.70 6.85
CA PHE A 66 -14.45 2.47 7.17
C PHE A 66 -14.25 1.81 8.54
N VAL A 67 -14.86 2.39 9.58
CA VAL A 67 -14.68 1.91 10.96
C VAL A 67 -15.21 0.49 11.13
N GLY A 68 -16.39 0.20 10.57
CA GLY A 68 -17.01 -1.12 10.62
C GLY A 68 -16.17 -2.19 9.94
N ARG A 69 -15.62 -1.89 8.75
CA ARG A 69 -14.71 -2.80 8.03
C ARG A 69 -13.46 -3.13 8.85
N VAL A 70 -12.82 -2.13 9.44
CA VAL A 70 -11.62 -2.32 10.26
C VAL A 70 -11.93 -3.13 11.53
N VAL A 71 -13.02 -2.80 12.24
CA VAL A 71 -13.42 -3.52 13.46
C VAL A 71 -13.71 -4.99 13.15
N LYS A 72 -14.44 -5.28 12.07
CA LYS A 72 -14.69 -6.65 11.60
C LYS A 72 -13.39 -7.40 11.33
N LYS A 73 -12.44 -6.77 10.63
CA LYS A 73 -11.15 -7.39 10.29
C LYS A 73 -10.34 -7.75 11.54
N VAL A 74 -10.25 -6.81 12.48
CA VAL A 74 -9.43 -6.95 13.69
C VAL A 74 -10.06 -7.88 14.72
N ILE A 75 -11.36 -7.73 15.02
CA ILE A 75 -12.02 -8.43 16.13
C ILE A 75 -12.64 -9.75 15.68
N GLU A 76 -13.43 -9.73 14.61
CA GLU A 76 -14.18 -10.91 14.16
C GLU A 76 -13.26 -11.89 13.42
N LEU A 77 -12.49 -11.38 12.45
CA LEU A 77 -11.62 -12.22 11.62
C LEU A 77 -10.23 -12.47 12.24
N LYS A 78 -9.82 -11.66 13.22
CA LYS A 78 -8.50 -11.75 13.89
C LYS A 78 -7.33 -11.73 12.89
N GLN A 79 -7.46 -10.95 11.83
CA GLN A 79 -6.47 -10.81 10.77
C GLN A 79 -5.77 -9.46 10.83
N GLY A 80 -4.59 -9.37 10.21
CA GLY A 80 -3.95 -8.08 9.95
C GLY A 80 -4.81 -7.24 9.01
N VAL A 81 -4.85 -5.93 9.25
CA VAL A 81 -5.54 -4.97 8.38
C VAL A 81 -4.62 -4.63 7.22
N THR A 82 -5.17 -4.62 6.02
CA THR A 82 -4.51 -4.21 4.78
C THR A 82 -4.98 -2.82 4.39
N ALA A 83 -4.04 -1.96 4.02
CA ALA A 83 -4.34 -0.61 3.58
C ALA A 83 -3.58 -0.29 2.29
N GLY A 84 -4.19 0.48 1.40
CA GLY A 84 -3.51 1.04 0.23
C GLY A 84 -3.37 2.55 0.38
N ILE A 85 -2.19 3.11 0.21
CA ILE A 85 -2.00 4.56 0.05
C ILE A 85 -1.62 4.88 -1.40
N THR A 86 -2.35 5.80 -2.02
CA THR A 86 -2.05 6.33 -3.35
C THR A 86 -2.15 7.85 -3.39
N ALA A 87 -1.53 8.44 -4.40
CA ALA A 87 -1.55 9.87 -4.68
C ALA A 87 -0.98 10.16 -6.07
N ARG A 88 -1.19 11.37 -6.58
CA ARG A 88 -0.51 11.89 -7.78
C ARG A 88 1.00 12.06 -7.51
N SER A 89 1.81 12.03 -8.56
CA SER A 89 3.27 12.16 -8.44
C SER A 89 3.66 13.51 -7.82
N GLY A 90 4.54 13.48 -6.82
CA GLY A 90 4.93 14.70 -6.08
C GLY A 90 4.07 15.02 -4.86
N ALA A 91 3.01 14.25 -4.57
CA ALA A 91 2.17 14.45 -3.38
C ALA A 91 2.88 14.14 -2.04
N GLY A 92 3.92 13.30 -2.06
CA GLY A 92 4.69 12.94 -0.86
C GLY A 92 4.21 11.70 -0.11
N LYS A 93 3.43 10.82 -0.76
CA LYS A 93 2.86 9.59 -0.17
C LYS A 93 3.85 8.77 0.68
N THR A 94 5.00 8.42 0.12
CA THR A 94 6.01 7.53 0.72
C THR A 94 6.59 8.16 1.97
N THR A 95 6.92 9.43 1.86
CA THR A 95 7.45 10.23 2.95
C THR A 95 6.43 10.39 4.09
N LEU A 96 5.15 10.60 3.78
CA LEU A 96 4.08 10.73 4.77
C LEU A 96 3.80 9.40 5.50
N ILE A 97 3.71 8.29 4.76
CA ILE A 97 3.41 6.99 5.37
C ILE A 97 4.56 6.48 6.23
N GLU A 98 5.81 6.74 5.81
CA GLU A 98 6.98 6.42 6.61
C GLU A 98 6.99 7.20 7.93
N ASP A 99 6.68 8.50 7.91
CA ASP A 99 6.64 9.30 9.14
C ASP A 99 5.51 8.91 10.07
N ALA A 100 4.32 8.67 9.53
CA ALA A 100 3.19 8.20 10.32
C ALA A 100 3.51 6.86 10.98
N ALA A 101 4.19 5.96 10.27
CA ALA A 101 4.64 4.69 10.81
C ALA A 101 5.75 4.88 11.87
N LYS A 102 6.75 5.74 11.64
CA LYS A 102 7.77 6.09 12.64
C LYS A 102 7.17 6.63 13.93
N ALA A 103 6.26 7.60 13.81
CA ALA A 103 5.52 8.17 14.94
C ALA A 103 4.63 7.14 15.65
N THR A 104 4.08 6.18 14.92
CA THR A 104 3.32 5.05 15.51
C THR A 104 4.22 4.16 16.36
N LEU A 105 5.43 3.89 15.87
CA LEU A 105 6.38 2.98 16.49
C LEU A 105 7.24 3.64 17.57
N GLY A 106 7.27 4.98 17.63
CA GLY A 106 8.13 5.73 18.54
C GLY A 106 9.60 5.59 18.17
N ILE A 107 9.93 5.63 16.89
CA ILE A 107 11.30 5.51 16.38
C ILE A 107 11.63 6.68 15.45
N ASP A 108 12.90 7.09 15.45
CA ASP A 108 13.39 8.17 14.57
C ASP A 108 14.25 7.65 13.41
N ARG A 109 14.47 6.33 13.34
CA ARG A 109 15.28 5.68 12.30
C ARG A 109 14.46 5.23 11.09
N GLU A 110 15.15 4.95 9.98
CA GLU A 110 14.50 4.38 8.78
C GLU A 110 13.76 3.07 9.08
N ILE A 111 12.60 2.89 8.45
CA ILE A 111 11.74 1.71 8.62
C ILE A 111 12.30 0.47 7.88
N LYS A 112 13.35 0.62 7.07
CA LYS A 112 13.83 -0.40 6.11
C LYS A 112 13.94 -1.79 6.71
N ILE A 113 14.32 -1.92 7.98
CA ILE A 113 14.25 -3.18 8.71
C ILE A 113 13.96 -2.86 10.18
N ILE A 114 12.74 -3.16 10.64
CA ILE A 114 12.44 -3.22 12.07
C ILE A 114 12.16 -4.69 12.39
N PRO A 115 13.18 -5.46 12.82
CA PRO A 115 12.99 -6.85 13.18
C PRO A 115 11.92 -6.95 14.26
N ASN A 116 11.01 -7.93 14.12
CA ASN A 116 9.99 -8.25 15.11
C ASN A 116 9.02 -7.11 15.47
N ASN A 117 8.74 -6.18 14.56
CA ASN A 117 7.65 -5.19 14.72
C ASN A 117 6.29 -5.80 14.32
N PRO A 118 5.35 -6.05 15.25
CA PRO A 118 4.05 -6.61 14.90
C PRO A 118 3.02 -5.54 14.51
N PHE A 119 3.36 -4.24 14.54
CA PHE A 119 2.36 -3.17 14.41
C PHE A 119 2.19 -2.70 12.97
N ILE A 120 3.27 -2.39 12.25
CA ILE A 120 3.20 -1.82 10.90
C ILE A 120 4.23 -2.43 9.96
N THR A 121 3.78 -2.84 8.78
CA THR A 121 4.63 -3.21 7.63
C THR A 121 4.27 -2.34 6.43
N ILE A 122 5.26 -1.75 5.76
CA ILE A 122 5.07 -0.97 4.54
C ILE A 122 5.61 -1.76 3.35
N VAL A 123 4.72 -2.10 2.42
CA VAL A 123 5.04 -2.69 1.12
C VAL A 123 5.23 -1.55 0.12
N LYS A 124 6.50 -1.21 -0.16
CA LYS A 124 6.86 -0.11 -1.07
C LYS A 124 6.65 -0.51 -2.52
N GLY A 125 5.51 -0.17 -3.12
CA GLY A 125 5.15 -0.55 -4.49
C GLY A 125 6.16 -0.15 -5.57
N ASP A 126 7.04 0.82 -5.31
CA ASP A 126 8.14 1.16 -6.21
C ASP A 126 9.12 -0.02 -6.41
N ASN A 127 9.24 -0.94 -5.44
CA ASN A 127 10.02 -2.17 -5.63
C ASN A 127 9.35 -3.18 -6.58
N TRP A 128 8.09 -2.96 -6.96
CA TRP A 128 7.33 -3.82 -7.86
C TRP A 128 7.25 -3.24 -9.27
N TYR A 129 8.10 -2.27 -9.63
CA TYR A 129 8.30 -1.95 -11.05
C TYR A 129 8.81 -3.17 -11.80
N LYS A 130 8.28 -3.40 -13.00
CA LYS A 130 8.74 -4.47 -13.89
C LYS A 130 10.18 -4.22 -14.30
N ASP A 131 10.95 -5.29 -14.41
CA ASP A 131 12.31 -5.22 -14.93
C ASP A 131 12.29 -4.77 -16.39
N VAL A 132 12.95 -3.63 -16.65
CA VAL A 132 13.17 -3.10 -18.00
C VAL A 132 14.65 -2.82 -18.25
N SER A 133 15.52 -3.46 -17.47
CA SER A 133 16.97 -3.26 -17.53
C SER A 133 17.56 -3.60 -18.89
N ARG A 134 17.00 -4.61 -19.57
CA ARG A 134 17.40 -4.98 -20.94
C ARG A 134 17.09 -3.86 -21.94
N GLN A 135 15.92 -3.26 -21.83
CA GLN A 135 15.48 -2.17 -22.69
C GLN A 135 16.32 -0.91 -22.44
N VAL A 136 16.66 -0.64 -21.18
CA VAL A 136 17.59 0.44 -20.81
C VAL A 136 18.97 0.21 -21.44
N LYS A 137 19.52 -1.01 -21.35
CA LYS A 137 20.80 -1.37 -21.99
C LYS A 137 20.75 -1.22 -23.51
N GLN A 138 19.63 -1.60 -24.15
CA GLN A 138 19.44 -1.45 -25.59
C GLN A 138 19.35 0.02 -26.03
N ALA A 139 18.74 0.89 -25.21
CA ALA A 139 18.71 2.33 -25.46
C ALA A 139 20.06 3.02 -25.22
N GLY A 140 21.01 2.34 -24.56
CA GLY A 140 22.35 2.84 -24.24
C GLY A 140 22.44 3.62 -22.93
N SER A 141 21.35 4.24 -22.46
CA SER A 141 21.28 4.89 -21.15
C SER A 141 19.84 4.98 -20.62
N PHE A 142 19.68 5.23 -19.33
CA PHE A 142 18.35 5.46 -18.72
C PHE A 142 17.65 6.69 -19.33
N GLU A 143 18.39 7.76 -19.60
CA GLU A 143 17.84 8.96 -20.23
C GLU A 143 17.37 8.69 -21.66
N ALA A 144 18.17 7.95 -22.46
CA ALA A 144 17.77 7.54 -23.79
C ALA A 144 16.54 6.61 -23.76
N PHE A 145 16.44 5.75 -22.76
CA PHE A 145 15.26 4.91 -22.54
C PHE A 145 14.01 5.74 -22.24
N LEU A 146 14.09 6.76 -21.38
CA LEU A 146 12.96 7.67 -21.12
C LEU A 146 12.50 8.40 -22.39
N LYS A 147 13.42 8.75 -23.30
CA LYS A 147 13.10 9.37 -24.60
C LYS A 147 12.32 8.43 -25.55
N THR A 148 12.27 7.13 -25.28
CA THR A 148 11.37 6.20 -26.01
C THR A 148 9.89 6.40 -25.67
N GLY A 149 9.59 7.17 -24.62
CA GLY A 149 8.24 7.38 -24.12
C GLY A 149 7.78 6.36 -23.08
N TYR A 150 8.69 5.52 -22.57
CA TYR A 150 8.36 4.60 -21.49
C TYR A 150 7.93 5.37 -20.24
N ASN A 151 6.73 5.09 -19.74
CA ASN A 151 6.17 5.75 -18.58
C ASN A 151 6.17 4.78 -17.39
N PHE A 152 6.79 5.17 -16.28
CA PHE A 152 6.76 4.41 -15.04
C PHE A 152 5.49 4.67 -14.22
N ASP A 153 4.78 5.77 -14.47
CA ASP A 153 3.60 6.17 -13.69
C ASP A 153 2.29 5.54 -14.22
N ILE A 154 2.35 4.43 -14.96
CA ILE A 154 1.18 3.68 -15.45
C ILE A 154 1.04 2.32 -14.76
N PRO A 155 -0.19 1.80 -14.59
CA PRO A 155 -0.41 0.48 -13.97
C PRO A 155 0.31 -0.68 -14.66
N GLU A 156 0.57 -0.58 -15.97
CA GLU A 156 1.26 -1.59 -16.76
C GLU A 156 2.74 -1.70 -16.43
N ALA A 157 3.36 -0.64 -15.91
CA ALA A 157 4.77 -0.63 -15.52
C ALA A 157 5.02 -1.33 -14.18
N ILE A 158 3.97 -1.63 -13.42
CA ILE A 158 4.05 -2.17 -12.06
C ILE A 158 3.47 -3.60 -12.04
N ASP A 159 4.14 -4.51 -11.35
CA ASP A 159 3.63 -5.84 -11.05
C ASP A 159 2.54 -5.80 -9.97
N SER A 160 1.34 -5.43 -10.42
CA SER A 160 0.12 -5.47 -9.60
C SER A 160 -0.15 -6.85 -8.99
N LYS A 161 0.20 -7.95 -9.66
CA LYS A 161 -0.04 -9.31 -9.13
C LYS A 161 0.85 -9.58 -7.93
N GLY A 162 2.14 -9.27 -8.03
CA GLY A 162 3.09 -9.39 -6.92
C GLY A 162 2.68 -8.56 -5.70
N ILE A 163 2.14 -7.36 -5.91
CA ILE A 163 1.57 -6.54 -4.80
C ILE A 163 0.39 -7.26 -4.16
N VAL A 164 -0.60 -7.71 -4.96
CA VAL A 164 -1.81 -8.38 -4.45
C VAL A 164 -1.46 -9.63 -3.66
N GLU A 165 -0.62 -10.50 -4.21
CA GLU A 165 -0.19 -11.74 -3.55
C GLU A 165 0.53 -11.45 -2.22
N THR A 166 1.40 -10.44 -2.20
CA THR A 166 2.10 -10.00 -0.99
C THR A 166 1.11 -9.54 0.08
N MET A 167 0.17 -8.68 -0.28
CA MET A 167 -0.80 -8.13 0.67
C MET A 167 -1.72 -9.23 1.25
N ILE A 168 -2.14 -10.19 0.43
CA ILE A 168 -2.95 -11.33 0.89
C ILE A 168 -2.15 -12.19 1.88
N LYS A 169 -0.89 -12.52 1.58
CA LYS A 169 -0.02 -13.30 2.46
C LYS A 169 0.21 -12.60 3.80
N LEU A 170 0.54 -11.31 3.78
CA LEU A 170 0.75 -10.53 5.00
C LEU A 170 -0.52 -10.46 5.86
N ALA A 171 -1.70 -10.30 5.26
CA ALA A 171 -2.98 -10.31 5.98
C ALA A 171 -3.25 -11.65 6.69
N LYS A 172 -2.80 -12.75 6.09
CA LYS A 172 -2.91 -14.12 6.64
C LYS A 172 -1.82 -14.48 7.65
N GLY A 173 -0.82 -13.62 7.87
CA GLY A 173 0.29 -13.92 8.78
C GLY A 173 1.49 -14.60 8.16
N GLU A 174 1.59 -14.57 6.84
CA GLU A 174 2.69 -15.21 6.12
C GLU A 174 3.74 -14.16 5.76
N SER A 175 4.99 -14.41 6.14
CA SER A 175 6.12 -13.57 5.70
C SER A 175 6.40 -13.79 4.22
N VAL A 176 6.88 -12.74 3.56
CA VAL A 176 7.16 -12.71 2.11
C VAL A 176 8.55 -12.12 1.88
N MET A 177 9.29 -12.66 0.92
CA MET A 177 10.49 -12.02 0.38
C MET A 177 10.09 -11.24 -0.87
N GLY A 178 9.95 -9.92 -0.72
CA GLY A 178 9.63 -9.02 -1.83
C GLY A 178 10.86 -8.71 -2.70
N PRO A 179 10.65 -8.17 -3.90
CA PRO A 179 11.74 -7.71 -4.75
C PRO A 179 12.42 -6.43 -4.22
N GLU A 180 13.62 -6.17 -4.73
CA GLU A 180 14.28 -4.86 -4.66
C GLU A 180 14.43 -4.30 -6.07
N TYR A 181 13.92 -3.10 -6.32
CA TYR A 181 14.07 -2.43 -7.62
C TYR A 181 15.24 -1.45 -7.58
N ILE A 182 16.19 -1.62 -8.49
CA ILE A 182 17.38 -0.78 -8.60
C ILE A 182 17.09 0.37 -9.57
N PHE A 183 16.86 1.55 -9.00
CA PHE A 183 16.69 2.77 -9.79
C PHE A 183 17.95 3.08 -10.62
N GLY A 184 17.76 3.56 -11.84
CA GLY A 184 18.83 3.86 -12.78
C GLY A 184 19.12 2.69 -13.73
N THR A 185 19.41 1.49 -13.20
CA THR A 185 19.57 0.29 -14.05
C THR A 185 18.25 -0.37 -14.42
N CYS A 186 17.17 -0.06 -13.68
CA CYS A 186 15.83 -0.61 -13.86
C CYS A 186 15.76 -2.13 -13.72
N GLU A 187 16.67 -2.69 -12.93
CA GLU A 187 16.71 -4.10 -12.59
C GLU A 187 15.76 -4.39 -11.42
N ASN A 188 15.03 -5.50 -11.49
CA ASN A 188 14.20 -5.98 -10.39
C ASN A 188 14.76 -7.29 -9.84
N ILE A 189 15.30 -7.24 -8.62
CA ILE A 189 15.97 -8.37 -8.00
C ILE A 189 14.95 -9.09 -7.10
N PRO A 190 14.53 -10.33 -7.43
CA PRO A 190 13.52 -11.05 -6.66
C PRO A 190 14.04 -11.45 -5.27
N GLU A 191 13.12 -11.72 -4.35
CA GLU A 191 13.38 -12.34 -3.03
C GLU A 191 14.44 -11.63 -2.16
N ARG A 192 14.48 -10.30 -2.18
CA ARG A 192 15.56 -9.52 -1.54
C ARG A 192 15.14 -8.74 -0.29
N ILE A 193 13.89 -8.31 -0.22
CA ILE A 193 13.37 -7.49 0.88
C ILE A 193 12.46 -8.32 1.79
N PRO A 194 12.83 -8.55 3.07
CA PRO A 194 11.98 -9.27 3.99
C PRO A 194 10.76 -8.43 4.40
N LEU A 195 9.57 -8.99 4.22
CA LEU A 195 8.30 -8.42 4.65
C LEU A 195 7.65 -9.35 5.66
N ASN A 196 7.50 -8.88 6.90
CA ASN A 196 6.84 -9.64 7.95
C ASN A 196 5.39 -9.16 8.13
N PRO A 197 4.45 -10.06 8.46
CA PRO A 197 3.07 -9.68 8.71
C PRO A 197 2.96 -8.77 9.94
N ALA A 198 2.10 -7.76 9.84
CA ALA A 198 1.80 -6.83 10.92
C ALA A 198 0.29 -6.67 11.13
N LYS A 199 -0.09 -6.01 12.23
CA LYS A 199 -1.48 -5.61 12.50
C LYS A 199 -2.01 -4.62 11.46
N LEU A 200 -1.13 -3.79 10.89
CA LEU A 200 -1.42 -2.91 9.76
C LEU A 200 -0.35 -3.10 8.67
N ASN A 201 -0.76 -3.61 7.51
CA ASN A 201 0.09 -3.81 6.33
C ASN A 201 -0.32 -2.77 5.28
N VAL A 202 0.59 -1.89 4.87
CA VAL A 202 0.29 -0.77 3.98
C VAL A 202 1.02 -0.92 2.65
N ALA A 203 0.28 -1.01 1.55
CA ALA A 203 0.82 -0.89 0.20
C ALA A 203 0.99 0.60 -0.16
N ASP A 204 2.23 1.07 -0.26
CA ASP A 204 2.58 2.40 -0.75
C ASP A 204 2.88 2.35 -2.25
N SER A 205 1.87 2.62 -3.07
CA SER A 205 1.99 2.59 -4.53
C SER A 205 1.02 3.57 -5.16
N ILE A 206 1.41 4.17 -6.29
CA ILE A 206 0.49 4.96 -7.12
C ILE A 206 -0.71 4.12 -7.60
N ILE A 207 -0.59 2.79 -7.64
CA ILE A 207 -1.68 1.90 -8.03
C ILE A 207 -2.33 1.12 -6.89
N SER A 208 -2.05 1.43 -5.62
CA SER A 208 -2.59 0.67 -4.49
C SER A 208 -4.12 0.60 -4.46
N LEU A 209 -4.81 1.60 -5.00
CA LEU A 209 -6.28 1.66 -5.11
C LEU A 209 -6.79 1.51 -6.55
N HIS A 210 -5.91 1.21 -7.51
CA HIS A 210 -6.30 0.94 -8.89
C HIS A 210 -7.00 -0.41 -8.98
N GLN A 211 -7.95 -0.58 -9.91
CA GLN A 211 -8.74 -1.82 -10.07
C GLN A 211 -7.92 -3.10 -10.28
N LYS A 212 -6.68 -3.00 -10.79
CA LYS A 212 -5.76 -4.15 -10.92
C LYS A 212 -5.23 -4.67 -9.58
N VAL A 213 -5.18 -3.82 -8.56
CA VAL A 213 -4.71 -4.16 -7.21
C VAL A 213 -5.89 -4.28 -6.25
N ASN A 214 -6.87 -3.37 -6.35
CA ASN A 214 -8.01 -3.29 -5.45
C ASN A 214 -9.33 -3.22 -6.22
N PRO A 215 -9.76 -4.33 -6.86
CA PRO A 215 -10.98 -4.35 -7.66
C PRO A 215 -12.22 -4.08 -6.77
N PRO A 216 -13.17 -3.22 -7.19
CA PRO A 216 -14.30 -2.81 -6.34
C PRO A 216 -15.18 -3.96 -5.84
N GLN A 217 -15.29 -5.05 -6.61
CA GLN A 217 -16.13 -6.20 -6.27
C GLN A 217 -15.45 -7.16 -5.28
N ASN A 218 -14.13 -7.11 -5.16
CA ASN A 218 -13.36 -7.97 -4.25
C ASN A 218 -12.10 -7.21 -3.78
N PRO A 219 -12.25 -6.19 -2.94
CA PRO A 219 -11.15 -5.35 -2.53
C PRO A 219 -10.10 -6.16 -1.76
N ILE A 220 -8.83 -5.95 -2.12
CA ILE A 220 -7.67 -6.53 -1.43
C ILE A 220 -7.35 -5.71 -0.19
N MET A 221 -7.58 -4.39 -0.25
CA MET A 221 -7.35 -3.48 0.86
C MET A 221 -8.61 -3.38 1.73
N ASP A 222 -8.47 -3.59 3.03
CA ASP A 222 -9.55 -3.32 3.99
C ASP A 222 -9.89 -1.83 4.03
N PHE A 223 -8.94 -0.94 3.73
CA PHE A 223 -9.20 0.47 3.44
C PHE A 223 -8.17 1.15 2.54
N GLY A 224 -8.57 2.25 1.90
CA GLY A 224 -7.71 3.10 1.07
C GLY A 224 -7.44 4.49 1.67
N MET A 225 -6.23 5.00 1.48
CA MET A 225 -5.82 6.36 1.79
C MET A 225 -5.46 7.08 0.48
N TYR A 226 -6.01 8.27 0.29
CA TYR A 226 -5.68 9.13 -0.83
C TYR A 226 -5.06 10.43 -0.32
N VAL A 227 -3.84 10.76 -0.76
CA VAL A 227 -3.20 12.05 -0.41
C VAL A 227 -3.62 13.09 -1.44
N ASP A 228 -4.45 14.03 -1.01
CA ASP A 228 -5.00 15.10 -1.82
C ASP A 228 -4.15 16.37 -1.74
N VAL A 229 -3.67 16.81 -2.89
CA VAL A 229 -2.81 17.98 -3.07
C VAL A 229 -3.27 18.69 -4.34
N SER A 230 -3.36 20.02 -4.30
CA SER A 230 -3.71 20.82 -5.47
C SER A 230 -2.70 20.62 -6.59
N LYS A 231 -3.16 20.81 -7.84
CA LYS A 231 -2.30 20.68 -9.02
C LYS A 231 -1.11 21.64 -8.99
N ASP A 232 -1.31 22.85 -8.49
CA ASP A 232 -0.26 23.87 -8.42
C ASP A 232 0.84 23.48 -7.42
N GLU A 233 0.45 22.97 -6.25
CA GLU A 233 1.40 22.49 -5.26
C GLU A 233 2.12 21.21 -5.73
N LEU A 234 1.42 20.30 -6.43
CA LEU A 234 2.04 19.13 -7.08
C LEU A 234 3.09 19.57 -8.10
N LEU A 235 2.75 20.49 -9.00
CA LEU A 235 3.67 21.03 -10.00
C LEU A 235 4.89 21.64 -9.31
N ARG A 236 4.69 22.51 -8.30
CA ARG A 236 5.79 23.14 -7.57
C ARG A 236 6.72 22.12 -6.92
N ARG A 237 6.17 21.10 -6.24
CA ARG A 237 6.94 20.02 -5.61
C ARG A 237 7.68 19.18 -6.65
N PHE A 238 7.02 18.84 -7.75
CA PHE A 238 7.58 18.03 -8.81
C PHE A 238 8.74 18.75 -9.49
N MET A 239 8.54 20.00 -9.91
CA MET A 239 9.56 20.84 -10.55
C MET A 239 10.80 20.95 -9.68
N ARG A 240 10.64 21.31 -8.40
CA ARG A 240 11.77 21.39 -7.45
C ARG A 240 12.55 20.08 -7.37
N ARG A 241 11.86 18.93 -7.34
CA ARG A 241 12.53 17.62 -7.28
C ARG A 241 13.24 17.29 -8.60
N ALA A 242 12.59 17.54 -9.74
CA ALA A 242 13.16 17.25 -11.06
C ALA A 242 14.41 18.10 -11.33
N THR A 243 14.36 19.40 -11.04
CA THR A 243 15.48 20.30 -11.32
C THR A 243 16.60 20.18 -10.27
N SER A 244 16.26 20.25 -8.97
CA SER A 244 17.28 20.31 -7.91
C SER A 244 17.90 18.96 -7.55
N VAL A 245 17.17 17.84 -7.75
CA VAL A 245 17.65 16.50 -7.34
C VAL A 245 18.04 15.65 -8.54
N ARG A 246 17.34 15.79 -9.67
CA ARG A 246 17.55 14.94 -10.86
C ARG A 246 18.26 15.66 -12.01
N GLY A 247 18.51 16.97 -11.89
CA GLY A 247 19.25 17.75 -12.88
C GLY A 247 18.49 18.00 -14.19
N ASN A 248 17.17 17.79 -14.22
CA ASN A 248 16.36 18.08 -15.40
C ASN A 248 16.29 19.59 -15.68
N THR A 249 16.18 19.96 -16.95
CA THR A 249 15.79 21.34 -17.32
C THR A 249 14.34 21.62 -16.91
N PRO A 250 13.93 22.88 -16.69
CA PRO A 250 12.54 23.22 -16.41
C PRO A 250 11.57 22.72 -17.49
N GLU A 251 11.96 22.79 -18.77
CA GLU A 251 11.15 22.34 -19.90
C GLU A 251 10.92 20.83 -19.87
N GLU A 252 11.97 20.04 -19.64
CA GLU A 252 11.87 18.58 -19.47
C GLU A 252 11.01 18.22 -18.27
N ALA A 253 11.23 18.89 -17.13
CA ALA A 253 10.48 18.65 -15.91
C ALA A 253 8.98 18.89 -16.10
N LYS A 254 8.61 19.93 -16.87
CA LYS A 254 7.22 20.24 -17.20
C LYS A 254 6.58 19.14 -18.07
N ILE A 255 7.28 18.67 -19.11
CA ILE A 255 6.80 17.59 -19.98
C ILE A 255 6.60 16.29 -19.17
N LEU A 256 7.55 15.95 -18.30
CA LEU A 256 7.45 14.78 -17.42
C LEU A 256 6.26 14.88 -16.47
N PHE A 257 6.05 16.06 -15.88
CA PHE A 257 4.89 16.31 -15.03
C PHE A 257 3.58 16.14 -15.80
N GLU A 258 3.43 16.78 -16.96
CA GLU A 258 2.21 16.70 -17.77
C GLU A 258 1.88 15.25 -18.19
N ASN A 259 2.89 14.45 -18.50
CA ASN A 259 2.72 13.02 -18.82
C ASN A 259 2.27 12.21 -17.60
N ALA A 260 2.92 12.39 -16.45
CA ALA A 260 2.50 11.73 -15.21
C ALA A 260 1.07 12.12 -14.82
N GLU A 261 0.73 13.40 -14.98
CA GLU A 261 -0.58 13.93 -14.64
C GLU A 261 -1.70 13.45 -15.55
N ARG A 262 -1.42 13.32 -16.85
CA ARG A 262 -2.37 12.78 -17.82
C ARG A 262 -2.78 11.35 -17.47
N GLU A 263 -1.83 10.52 -17.07
CA GLU A 263 -2.11 9.14 -16.67
C GLU A 263 -2.78 9.07 -15.30
N ALA A 264 -2.30 9.86 -14.34
CA ALA A 264 -2.91 9.94 -13.01
C ALA A 264 -4.39 10.35 -13.08
N ALA A 265 -4.75 11.35 -13.89
CA ALA A 265 -6.12 11.84 -14.02
C ALA A 265 -7.13 10.77 -14.49
N LYS A 266 -6.69 9.70 -15.15
CA LYS A 266 -7.55 8.59 -15.58
C LYS A 266 -7.98 7.68 -14.43
N HIS A 267 -7.17 7.59 -13.39
CA HIS A 267 -7.26 6.54 -12.37
C HIS A 267 -7.30 7.07 -10.93
N LEU A 268 -6.84 8.29 -10.70
CA LEU A 268 -6.66 8.89 -9.39
C LEU A 268 -7.59 10.07 -9.20
N ASN A 269 -8.46 9.95 -8.21
CA ASN A 269 -9.28 11.04 -7.70
C ASN A 269 -9.56 10.81 -6.20
N PRO A 270 -9.90 11.86 -5.42
CA PRO A 270 -10.14 11.72 -3.99
C PRO A 270 -11.22 10.68 -3.62
N GLY A 271 -12.21 10.45 -4.49
CA GLY A 271 -13.33 9.53 -4.23
C GLY A 271 -12.94 8.06 -4.09
N ILE A 272 -11.74 7.67 -4.54
CA ILE A 272 -11.26 6.29 -4.39
C ILE A 272 -10.78 5.98 -2.96
N GLY A 273 -10.42 7.01 -2.19
CA GLY A 273 -9.92 6.87 -0.82
C GLY A 273 -11.04 6.68 0.19
N ASP A 274 -10.83 5.80 1.17
CA ASP A 274 -11.65 5.75 2.39
C ASP A 274 -11.27 6.87 3.35
N LEU A 275 -9.98 7.21 3.41
CA LEU A 275 -9.43 8.37 4.11
C LEU A 275 -8.81 9.33 3.08
N VAL A 276 -9.37 10.53 2.94
CA VAL A 276 -8.80 11.58 2.08
C VAL A 276 -7.97 12.52 2.95
N ILE A 277 -6.66 12.49 2.75
CA ILE A 277 -5.67 13.19 3.56
C ILE A 277 -5.31 14.51 2.86
N ASN A 278 -5.35 15.62 3.60
CA ASN A 278 -4.86 16.90 3.12
C ASN A 278 -3.33 16.92 3.09
N GLY A 279 -2.74 16.69 1.91
CA GLY A 279 -1.29 16.64 1.71
C GLY A 279 -0.58 18.01 1.62
N GLU A 280 -1.32 19.11 1.80
CA GLU A 280 -0.78 20.47 1.81
C GLU A 280 -0.41 20.96 3.21
N LEU A 281 -0.86 20.26 4.25
CA LEU A 281 -0.56 20.60 5.63
C LEU A 281 0.89 20.25 6.02
N PRO A 282 1.41 20.82 7.12
CA PRO A 282 2.72 20.45 7.64
C PRO A 282 2.84 18.93 7.83
N ARG A 283 3.92 18.37 7.30
CA ARG A 283 4.22 16.94 7.29
C ARG A 283 4.13 16.30 8.68
N GLU A 284 4.69 16.97 9.68
CA GLU A 284 4.67 16.52 11.08
C GLU A 284 3.25 16.44 11.64
N LEU A 285 2.40 17.43 11.35
CA LEU A 285 1.00 17.43 11.75
C LEU A 285 0.25 16.24 11.14
N ILE A 286 0.43 16.00 9.83
CA ILE A 286 -0.20 14.87 9.14
C ILE A 286 0.27 13.55 9.76
N ALA A 287 1.59 13.38 9.92
CA ALA A 287 2.17 12.18 10.50
C ALA A 287 1.66 11.92 11.93
N ASN A 288 1.57 12.96 12.76
CA ASN A 288 1.04 12.85 14.12
C ASN A 288 -0.41 12.35 14.12
N LYS A 289 -1.30 12.97 13.35
CA LYS A 289 -2.72 12.57 13.29
C LYS A 289 -2.90 11.16 12.70
N LEU A 290 -2.18 10.83 11.63
CA LEU A 290 -2.19 9.47 11.06
C LEU A 290 -1.67 8.43 12.06
N SER A 291 -0.63 8.77 12.83
CA SER A 291 -0.10 7.85 13.85
C SER A 291 -1.12 7.51 14.92
N LYS A 292 -2.00 8.45 15.32
CA LYS A 292 -3.09 8.18 16.27
C LYS A 292 -4.10 7.19 15.70
N ILE A 293 -4.46 7.33 14.42
CA ILE A 293 -5.32 6.37 13.73
C ILE A 293 -4.66 5.00 13.67
N PHE A 294 -3.37 4.93 13.31
CA PHE A 294 -2.64 3.66 13.23
C PHE A 294 -2.47 3.01 14.61
N LYS A 295 -2.20 3.79 15.67
CA LYS A 295 -2.17 3.32 17.07
C LYS A 295 -3.53 2.77 17.49
N ALA A 296 -4.64 3.42 17.12
CA ALA A 296 -5.98 2.92 17.39
C ALA A 296 -6.25 1.57 16.70
N ILE A 297 -5.92 1.44 15.41
CA ILE A 297 -6.09 0.20 14.62
C ILE A 297 -5.21 -0.95 15.16
N THR A 298 -3.94 -0.65 15.44
CA THR A 298 -2.94 -1.67 15.83
C THR A 298 -2.93 -1.94 17.34
N GLY A 299 -3.60 -1.10 18.14
CA GLY A 299 -3.57 -1.17 19.60
C GLY A 299 -2.20 -0.86 20.21
N LYS A 300 -1.29 -0.23 19.46
CA LYS A 300 -0.02 0.26 19.99
C LYS A 300 -0.32 1.39 20.98
N ARG A 301 0.13 1.21 22.22
CA ARG A 301 0.13 2.29 23.24
C ARG A 301 1.28 3.25 22.94
N ASP A 302 1.19 4.49 23.41
CA ASP A 302 2.31 5.43 23.34
C ASP A 302 3.58 4.85 23.99
#